data_AF-A0A7V3LLN4-F1
#
_entry.id   AF-A0A7V3LLN4-F1
#
_cell.length_a   1.000
_cell.length_b   1.000
_cell.length_c   1.000
_cell.angle_alpha   90.00
_cell.angle_beta   90.00
_cell.angle_gamma   90.00
#
_symmetry.space_group_name_H-M   'P 1'
#
loop_
_entity.id
_entity.type
_entity.pdbx_description
1 polymer ?
#
loop_
_entity_poly.entity_id
_entity_poly.type
_entity_poly.pdbx_seq_one_letter_code
_entity_poly.pdbx_strand_id
1 'polypeptide(L)'
;MDQMNSAPNATPVPPMPQKSEGGAGAMFAIVVIVVLLALGGVYYLMTGGMLATEDGAATGLENSQDPDVQAALSQSASDDLSDIEADVNATDFGSLDAAVSDVE
;
A
#
# COMPACT_ATOMS: atom_id res chain seq x y z
N MET A 1 57.48 30.90 61.13
CA MET A 1 56.60 31.46 60.08
C MET A 1 56.19 30.29 59.22
N ASP A 2 55.19 29.55 59.70
CA ASP A 2 54.73 28.31 59.07
C ASP A 2 53.63 28.64 58.06
N GLN A 3 53.96 28.50 56.78
CA GLN A 3 53.00 28.59 55.68
C GLN A 3 52.07 27.36 55.72
N MET A 4 50.86 27.54 56.22
CA MET A 4 49.78 26.55 56.04
C MET A 4 49.23 26.63 54.62
N ASN A 5 49.69 25.67 53.81
CA ASN A 5 49.16 25.31 52.50
C ASN A 5 47.66 25.03 52.60
N SER A 6 46.84 25.95 52.10
CA SER A 6 45.38 25.75 51.98
C SER A 6 45.10 25.12 50.63
N ALA A 7 44.81 23.81 50.61
CA ALA A 7 44.36 23.12 49.40
C ALA A 7 42.96 23.64 48.99
N PRO A 8 42.65 23.77 47.68
CA PRO A 8 41.33 24.19 47.24
C PRO A 8 40.31 23.10 47.54
N ASN A 9 39.24 23.46 48.25
CA ASN A 9 38.09 22.61 48.48
C ASN A 9 37.35 22.39 47.16
N ALA A 10 37.45 21.19 46.57
CA ALA A 10 36.73 20.82 45.37
C ALA A 10 35.25 20.56 45.70
N THR A 11 34.35 21.34 45.10
CA THR A 11 32.91 21.12 45.18
C THR A 11 32.51 19.82 44.44
N PRO A 12 31.58 19.02 44.98
CA PRO A 12 31.13 17.80 44.29
C PRO A 12 30.36 18.17 43.02
N VAL A 13 30.79 17.62 41.88
CA VAL A 13 30.06 17.73 40.61
C VAL A 13 28.81 16.83 40.69
N PRO A 14 27.62 17.31 40.30
CA PRO A 14 26.42 16.48 40.31
C PRO A 14 26.56 15.30 39.35
N PRO A 15 25.98 14.12 39.67
CA PRO A 15 26.05 12.97 38.80
C PRO A 15 25.35 13.29 37.47
N MET A 16 26.07 13.09 36.36
CA MET A 16 25.48 13.16 35.03
C MET A 16 24.43 12.04 34.89
N PRO A 17 23.27 12.30 34.27
CA PRO A 17 22.28 11.26 34.02
C PRO A 17 22.90 10.18 33.13
N GLN A 18 23.04 8.97 33.66
CA GLN A 18 23.44 7.81 32.88
C GLN A 18 22.37 7.57 31.81
N LYS A 19 22.80 7.54 30.55
CA LYS A 19 21.98 7.11 29.42
C LYS A 19 21.53 5.68 29.71
N SER A 20 20.23 5.48 29.89
CA SER A 20 19.65 4.16 30.06
C SER A 20 19.89 3.35 28.79
N GLU A 21 20.82 2.40 28.85
CA GLU A 21 20.90 1.33 27.86
C GLU A 21 19.56 0.58 27.84
N GLY A 22 19.05 0.29 26.64
CA GLY A 22 17.75 -0.33 26.44
C GLY A 22 17.66 -1.63 27.24
N GLY A 23 16.78 -1.64 28.24
CA GLY A 23 16.60 -2.78 29.14
C GLY A 23 15.94 -3.97 28.45
N ALA A 24 16.00 -5.14 29.10
CA ALA A 24 15.41 -6.39 28.63
C ALA A 24 13.94 -6.26 28.17
N GLY A 25 13.17 -5.30 28.72
CA GLY A 25 11.81 -5.00 28.29
C GLY A 25 11.71 -4.46 26.86
N ALA A 26 12.66 -3.63 26.41
CA ALA A 26 12.68 -3.14 25.02
C ALA A 26 12.99 -4.28 24.04
N MET A 27 13.92 -5.16 24.39
CA MET A 27 14.19 -6.37 23.62
C MET A 27 12.97 -7.28 23.54
N PHE A 28 12.28 -7.50 24.66
CA PHE A 28 11.06 -8.30 24.70
C PHE A 28 9.95 -7.71 23.81
N ALA A 29 9.74 -6.39 23.85
CA ALA A 29 8.77 -5.72 23.00
C ALA A 29 9.06 -5.89 21.51
N ILE A 30 10.33 -5.77 21.11
CA ILE A 30 10.75 -5.98 19.71
C ILE A 30 10.44 -7.41 19.27
N VAL A 31 10.76 -8.41 20.10
CA VAL A 31 10.50 -9.82 19.78
C VAL A 31 9.00 -10.06 19.56
N VAL A 32 8.14 -9.52 20.41
CA VAL A 32 6.68 -9.65 20.26
C VAL A 32 6.20 -9.01 18.94
N ILE A 33 6.66 -7.80 18.62
CA ILE A 33 6.29 -7.10 17.38
C ILE A 33 6.71 -7.91 16.15
N VAL A 34 7.94 -8.45 16.14
CA VAL A 34 8.44 -9.27 15.02
C VAL A 34 7.60 -10.54 14.85
N VAL A 35 7.23 -11.21 15.93
CA VAL A 35 6.36 -12.39 15.87
C VAL A 35 4.98 -12.04 15.32
N LEU A 36 4.38 -10.92 15.75
CA LEU A 36 3.10 -10.46 15.24
C LEU A 36 3.16 -10.08 13.76
N LEU A 37 4.24 -9.43 13.31
CA LEU A 37 4.44 -9.10 11.90
C LEU A 37 4.67 -10.36 11.05
N ALA A 38 5.41 -11.33 11.55
CA ALA A 38 5.63 -12.60 10.85
C ALA A 38 4.32 -13.38 10.72
N LEU A 39 3.56 -13.54 11.80
CA LEU A 39 2.26 -14.22 11.78
C LEU A 39 1.24 -13.45 10.94
N GLY A 40 1.19 -12.12 11.06
CA GLY A 40 0.30 -11.27 10.28
C GLY A 40 0.64 -11.28 8.79
N GLY A 41 1.92 -11.24 8.43
CA GLY A 41 2.38 -11.35 7.06
C GLY A 41 2.08 -12.71 6.44
N VAL A 42 2.33 -13.81 7.17
CA VAL A 42 1.98 -15.16 6.73
C VAL A 42 0.47 -15.32 6.60
N TYR A 43 -0.31 -14.83 7.57
CA TYR A 43 -1.77 -14.85 7.53
C TYR A 43 -2.30 -14.07 6.32
N TYR A 44 -1.77 -12.88 6.06
CA TYR A 44 -2.13 -12.06 4.91
C TYR A 44 -1.83 -12.77 3.58
N LEU A 45 -0.65 -13.39 3.45
CA LEU A 45 -0.28 -14.17 2.27
C LEU A 45 -1.15 -15.43 2.09
N MET A 46 -1.42 -16.16 3.17
CA MET A 46 -2.24 -17.38 3.15
C MET A 46 -3.73 -17.10 2.90
N THR A 47 -4.23 -15.94 3.35
CA THR A 47 -5.64 -15.54 3.22
C THR A 47 -5.92 -14.78 1.91
N GLY A 48 -4.98 -14.79 0.96
CA GLY A 48 -5.21 -14.24 -0.38
C GLY A 48 -4.91 -12.74 -0.52
N GLY A 49 -4.17 -12.13 0.40
CA GLY A 49 -3.72 -10.74 0.29
C GLY A 49 -2.84 -10.45 -0.93
N MET A 50 -2.31 -11.48 -1.59
CA MET A 50 -1.50 -11.38 -2.81
C MET A 50 -2.16 -12.03 -4.04
N LEU A 51 -3.47 -12.25 -4.04
CA LEU A 51 -4.21 -12.80 -5.19
C LEU A 51 -5.58 -12.12 -5.39
N ALA A 52 -5.57 -10.80 -5.39
CA ALA A 52 -6.38 -10.08 -6.36
C ALA A 52 -5.42 -9.50 -7.42
N THR A 53 -4.70 -10.38 -8.12
CA THR A 53 -4.50 -10.11 -9.54
C THR A 53 -5.92 -10.06 -10.09
N GLU A 54 -6.30 -8.92 -10.67
CA GLU A 54 -7.60 -8.64 -11.25
C GLU A 54 -7.90 -9.54 -12.48
N ASP A 55 -7.84 -10.86 -12.34
CA ASP A 55 -8.46 -11.80 -13.29
C ASP A 55 -9.95 -12.00 -12.99
N GLY A 56 -10.43 -11.50 -11.83
CA GLY A 56 -11.83 -11.60 -11.44
C GLY A 56 -12.75 -10.52 -12.01
N ALA A 57 -12.20 -9.41 -12.53
CA ALA A 57 -13.01 -8.33 -13.10
C ALA A 57 -13.43 -8.60 -14.57
N ALA A 58 -12.64 -9.38 -15.32
CA ALA A 58 -12.94 -9.71 -16.71
C ALA A 58 -14.05 -10.77 -16.85
N THR A 59 -14.07 -11.78 -15.97
CA THR A 59 -15.02 -12.92 -16.09
C THR A 59 -16.50 -12.55 -15.97
N GLY A 60 -16.82 -11.41 -15.33
CA GLY A 60 -18.18 -10.90 -15.22
C GLY A 60 -18.66 -10.15 -16.47
N LEU A 61 -17.74 -9.44 -17.15
CA LEU A 61 -18.03 -8.73 -18.39
C LEU A 61 -18.06 -9.67 -19.59
N GLU A 62 -17.15 -10.66 -19.66
CA GLU A 62 -17.10 -11.66 -20.75
C GLU A 62 -18.35 -12.57 -20.80
N ASN A 63 -19.06 -12.73 -19.68
CA ASN A 63 -20.35 -13.43 -19.62
C ASN A 63 -21.57 -12.50 -19.70
N SER A 64 -21.35 -11.19 -19.92
CA SER A 64 -22.45 -10.25 -20.07
C SER A 64 -23.20 -10.51 -21.37
N GLN A 65 -24.52 -10.68 -21.26
CA GLN A 65 -25.42 -10.76 -22.43
C GLN A 65 -25.78 -9.37 -22.96
N ASP A 66 -25.31 -8.31 -22.28
CA ASP A 66 -25.53 -6.94 -22.70
C ASP A 66 -24.80 -6.68 -24.04
N PRO A 67 -25.51 -6.26 -25.10
CA PRO A 67 -24.92 -6.03 -26.42
C PRO A 67 -23.90 -4.89 -26.42
N ASP A 68 -24.07 -3.87 -25.58
CA ASP A 68 -23.14 -2.74 -25.48
C ASP A 68 -21.81 -3.19 -24.83
N VAL A 69 -21.91 -4.10 -23.84
CA VAL A 69 -20.74 -4.71 -23.20
C VAL A 69 -19.99 -5.62 -24.17
N GLN A 70 -20.70 -6.42 -24.97
CA GLN A 70 -20.06 -7.28 -25.97
C GLN A 70 -19.40 -6.49 -27.11
N ALA A 71 -19.99 -5.34 -27.49
CA ALA A 71 -19.38 -4.44 -28.46
C ALA A 71 -18.08 -3.82 -27.92
N ALA A 72 -18.07 -3.37 -26.66
CA ALA A 72 -16.87 -2.84 -26.01
C ALA A 72 -15.75 -3.89 -25.88
N LEU A 73 -16.09 -5.15 -25.56
CA LEU A 73 -15.12 -6.25 -25.48
C LEU A 73 -14.54 -6.66 -26.84
N SER A 74 -15.19 -6.31 -27.94
CA SER A 74 -14.74 -6.62 -29.30
C SER A 74 -13.78 -5.55 -29.87
N GLN A 75 -13.51 -4.48 -29.14
CA GLN A 75 -12.54 -3.45 -29.53
C GLN A 75 -11.11 -4.03 -29.51
N SER A 76 -10.28 -3.66 -30.49
CA SER A 76 -8.91 -4.16 -30.58
C SER A 76 -8.04 -3.56 -29.49
N ALA A 77 -7.09 -4.34 -28.98
CA ALA A 77 -6.06 -3.86 -28.04
C ALA A 77 -4.81 -3.33 -28.77
N SER A 78 -4.94 -2.93 -30.02
CA SER A 78 -3.81 -2.53 -30.87
C SER A 78 -3.35 -1.11 -30.55
N ASP A 79 -2.03 -0.94 -30.45
CA ASP A 79 -1.38 0.36 -30.29
C ASP A 79 -1.07 1.03 -31.65
N ASP A 80 -1.42 0.39 -32.77
CA ASP A 80 -1.26 0.94 -34.10
C ASP A 80 -2.35 1.97 -34.41
N LEU A 81 -1.94 3.15 -34.88
CA LEU A 81 -2.87 4.26 -35.14
C LEU A 81 -3.98 3.91 -36.13
N SER A 82 -3.69 3.08 -37.13
CA SER A 82 -4.69 2.62 -38.12
C SER A 82 -5.79 1.77 -37.48
N ASP A 83 -5.45 1.02 -36.44
CA ASP A 83 -6.37 0.10 -35.79
C ASP A 83 -7.25 0.87 -34.80
N ILE A 84 -6.69 1.87 -34.11
CA ILE A 84 -7.45 2.81 -33.26
C ILE A 84 -8.47 3.58 -34.09
N GLU A 85 -8.09 4.07 -35.27
CA GLU A 85 -9.01 4.79 -36.18
C GLU A 85 -10.14 3.88 -36.66
N ALA A 86 -9.84 2.61 -36.94
CA ALA A 86 -10.85 1.62 -37.31
C ALA A 86 -11.82 1.33 -36.15
N ASP A 87 -11.30 1.15 -34.93
CA ASP A 87 -12.09 0.85 -33.74
C ASP A 87 -13.02 2.01 -33.34
N VAL A 88 -12.53 3.24 -33.39
CA VAL A 88 -13.34 4.44 -33.10
C VAL A 88 -14.46 4.59 -34.12
N ASN A 89 -14.20 4.30 -35.41
CA ASN A 89 -15.22 4.37 -36.45
C ASN A 89 -16.23 3.20 -36.39
N ALA A 90 -15.83 2.07 -35.80
CA ALA A 90 -16.70 0.93 -35.57
C ALA A 90 -17.52 1.02 -34.27
N THR A 91 -17.17 1.95 -33.37
CA THR A 91 -17.88 2.16 -32.11
C THR A 91 -19.19 2.91 -32.34
N ASP A 92 -20.31 2.32 -31.94
CA ASP A 92 -21.64 2.95 -32.02
C ASP A 92 -21.91 3.81 -30.78
N PHE A 93 -21.99 5.14 -30.98
CA PHE A 93 -22.31 6.10 -29.92
C PHE A 93 -23.81 6.41 -29.83
N GLY A 94 -24.64 5.82 -30.68
CA GLY A 94 -26.09 6.07 -30.72
C GLY A 94 -26.84 5.55 -29.49
N SER A 95 -26.34 4.50 -28.84
CA SER A 95 -26.95 3.94 -27.61
C SER A 95 -26.67 4.78 -26.35
N LEU A 96 -25.62 5.60 -26.35
CA LEU A 96 -25.28 6.47 -25.21
C LEU A 96 -26.31 7.57 -24.98
N ASP A 97 -26.89 8.13 -26.05
CA ASP A 97 -27.95 9.15 -25.96
C ASP A 97 -29.23 8.59 -25.32
N ALA A 98 -29.54 7.32 -25.62
CA ALA A 98 -30.66 6.61 -25.03
C ALA A 98 -30.41 6.26 -23.55
N ALA A 99 -29.19 5.86 -23.19
CA ALA A 99 -28.82 5.56 -21.81
C ALA A 99 -28.83 6.80 -20.90
N VAL A 100 -28.42 7.96 -21.41
CA VAL A 100 -28.48 9.23 -20.65
C VAL A 100 -29.93 9.67 -20.40
N SER A 101 -30.84 9.40 -21.34
CA SER A 101 -32.26 9.72 -21.17
C SER A 101 -32.99 8.85 -20.13
N ASP A 102 -32.48 7.66 -19.82
CA ASP A 102 -33.08 6.73 -18.84
C ASP A 102 -32.64 7.02 -17.39
N VAL A 103 -31.68 7.95 -17.20
CA VAL A 103 -31.09 8.35 -15.91
C VAL A 103 -31.69 9.65 -15.36
N GLU A 104 -32.56 10.34 -16.12
CA GLU A 104 -33.30 11.55 -15.68
C GLU A 104 -34.68 11.26 -15.06
#